data_AF-A0AAU9Y5N3-F1
#
_entry.id   AF-A0AAU9Y5N3-F1
#
_cell.length_a   1.000
_cell.length_b   1.000
_cell.length_c   1.000
_cell.angle_alpha   90.00
_cell.angle_beta   90.00
_cell.angle_gamma   90.00
#
_symmetry.space_group_name_H-M   'P 1'
#
loop_
_entity.id
_entity.type
_entity.pdbx_description
1 polymer ?
#
loop_
_entity_poly.entity_id
_entity_poly.type
_entity_poly.pdbx_seq_one_letter_code
_entity_poly.pdbx_strand_id
1 'polypeptide(L)'
;KKRLNFSSQENRAYQLLLDHAKVNIYCHMTDDLDSCGGGGWTMVMKMDGSKQTFDYNSELWINTDDFNPQGGETGFDLNETKLPTYWNTSFSKICLGMKLGDLLRFTVIKKEASSLYSLIADGQYRETSLGRDTWKSLIGTEASLQLKCNKEGFNAVVKDQLSKARIGIIANNQNDCKFCDSRIGFGTGGSPDHSNTCGNTAKHAGDNGDKHIKALGYILVQ
;
A
#
# COMPACT_ATOMS: atom_id res chain seq x y z
N LYS A 1 41.37 13.97 5.50
CA LYS A 1 40.71 12.68 5.80
C LYS A 1 39.32 12.69 5.18
N LYS A 2 39.13 12.14 3.97
CA LYS A 2 37.78 11.92 3.42
C LYS A 2 37.12 10.82 4.26
N ARG A 3 36.07 11.15 5.00
CA ARG A 3 35.19 10.13 5.59
C ARG A 3 34.50 9.44 4.42
N LEU A 4 34.96 8.24 4.08
CA LEU A 4 34.18 7.29 3.29
C LEU A 4 33.01 6.88 4.18
N ASN A 5 31.87 7.56 4.04
CA ASN A 5 30.60 7.03 4.52
C ASN A 5 30.29 5.82 3.63
N PHE A 6 30.62 4.63 4.11
CA PHE A 6 30.05 3.40 3.57
C PHE A 6 28.56 3.41 3.92
N SER A 7 27.77 4.09 3.09
CA SER A 7 26.35 3.78 2.96
C SER A 7 26.30 2.31 2.54
N SER A 8 25.93 1.39 3.43
CA SER A 8 25.73 0.02 3.00
C SER A 8 24.60 0.01 1.98
N GLN A 9 24.92 -0.37 0.75
CA GLN A 9 23.99 -0.46 -0.37
C GLN A 9 23.20 -1.77 -0.35
N GLU A 10 23.29 -2.53 0.74
CA GLU A 10 22.68 -3.86 0.84
C GLU A 10 21.25 -3.78 1.35
N ASN A 11 20.38 -4.52 0.69
CA ASN A 11 19.01 -4.76 1.11
C ASN A 11 19.01 -5.72 2.32
N ARG A 12 18.68 -5.21 3.50
CA ARG A 12 18.66 -6.00 4.74
C ARG A 12 17.88 -5.28 5.85
N ALA A 13 17.71 -5.96 6.98
CA ALA A 13 17.31 -5.30 8.21
C ALA A 13 18.42 -4.37 8.74
N TYR A 14 18.03 -3.15 9.10
CA TYR A 14 18.83 -2.17 9.80
C TYR A 14 18.23 -1.93 11.19
N GLN A 15 19.10 -1.79 12.20
CA GLN A 15 18.65 -1.42 13.53
C GLN A 15 18.38 0.10 13.55
N LEU A 16 17.10 0.48 13.61
CA LEU A 16 16.65 1.86 13.73
C LEU A 16 16.30 2.17 15.19
N LEU A 17 16.59 3.40 15.62
CA LEU A 17 16.19 3.92 16.93
C LEU A 17 14.85 4.67 16.77
N LEU A 18 13.77 4.11 17.31
CA LEU A 18 12.42 4.65 17.26
C LEU A 18 11.88 4.70 18.69
N ASP A 19 11.42 5.86 19.16
CA ASP A 19 10.90 6.08 20.53
C ASP A 19 11.78 5.45 21.63
N HIS A 20 13.10 5.64 21.53
CA HIS A 20 14.11 5.12 22.47
C HIS A 20 14.26 3.59 22.48
N ALA A 21 13.59 2.88 21.55
CA ALA A 21 13.74 1.45 21.33
C ALA A 21 14.49 1.17 20.02
N LYS A 22 15.27 0.09 20.02
CA LYS A 22 15.99 -0.39 18.83
C LYS A 22 15.17 -1.47 18.15
N VAL A 23 14.81 -1.25 16.88
CA VAL A 23 13.99 -2.18 16.09
C VAL A 23 14.73 -2.53 14.81
N ASN A 24 14.77 -3.80 14.44
CA ASN A 24 15.32 -4.25 13.17
C ASN A 24 14.26 -4.08 12.07
N ILE A 25 14.56 -3.28 11.06
CA ILE A 25 13.62 -2.95 9.99
C ILE A 25 14.30 -3.08 8.64
N TYR A 26 13.69 -3.85 7.75
CA TYR A 26 14.14 -3.99 6.38
C TYR A 26 14.16 -2.63 5.68
N CYS A 27 15.34 -2.26 5.19
CA CYS A 27 15.50 -1.12 4.30
C CYS A 27 15.99 -1.63 2.93
N HIS A 28 15.32 -1.17 1.89
CA HIS A 28 15.68 -1.46 0.51
C HIS A 28 16.57 -0.33 -0.02
N MET A 29 17.83 -0.64 -0.26
CA MET A 29 18.90 0.31 -0.56
C MET A 29 19.25 0.39 -2.06
N THR A 30 18.89 -0.63 -2.84
CA THR A 30 19.06 -0.67 -4.30
C THR A 30 17.96 0.11 -5.03
N ASP A 31 18.08 0.23 -6.34
CA ASP A 31 17.22 1.05 -7.22
C ASP A 31 16.28 0.22 -8.12
N ASP A 32 16.07 -1.06 -7.80
CA ASP A 32 15.24 -2.02 -8.54
C ASP A 32 13.73 -1.99 -8.17
N LEU A 33 13.27 -0.94 -7.47
CA LEU A 33 11.84 -0.73 -7.14
C LEU A 33 11.07 0.06 -8.21
N ASP A 34 11.31 -0.24 -9.48
CA ASP A 34 10.68 0.41 -10.65
C ASP A 34 10.66 1.96 -10.52
N SER A 35 9.45 2.53 -10.47
CA SER A 35 9.21 3.98 -10.42
C SER A 35 9.57 4.62 -9.08
N CYS A 36 9.77 3.83 -8.02
CA CYS A 36 10.25 4.35 -6.73
C CYS A 36 11.71 4.79 -6.82
N GLY A 37 12.53 4.11 -7.63
CA GLY A 37 13.97 4.35 -7.71
C GLY A 37 14.70 4.04 -6.40
N GLY A 38 15.96 4.48 -6.29
CA GLY A 38 16.80 4.21 -5.12
C GLY A 38 16.68 5.23 -3.98
N GLY A 39 17.64 5.17 -3.05
CA GLY A 39 17.82 6.15 -1.98
C GLY A 39 17.45 5.68 -0.58
N GLY A 40 17.21 4.38 -0.39
CA GLY A 40 16.88 3.80 0.91
C GLY A 40 15.38 3.94 1.23
N TRP A 41 14.64 2.85 1.08
CA TRP A 41 13.22 2.75 1.39
C TRP A 41 13.04 1.95 2.67
N THR A 42 12.40 2.55 3.67
CA THR A 42 12.14 1.89 4.96
C THR A 42 10.81 1.16 4.93
N MET A 43 10.80 -0.14 5.23
CA MET A 43 9.58 -0.93 5.33
C MET A 43 8.66 -0.39 6.44
N VAL A 44 7.37 -0.31 6.15
CA VAL A 44 6.34 0.14 7.09
C VAL A 44 5.32 -0.94 7.38
N MET A 45 4.83 -1.59 6.33
CA MET A 45 3.73 -2.54 6.44
C MET A 45 3.80 -3.56 5.31
N LYS A 46 3.46 -4.81 5.65
CA LYS A 46 3.24 -5.91 4.70
C LYS A 46 1.88 -6.54 4.98
N MET A 47 1.11 -6.81 3.94
CA MET A 47 -0.23 -7.37 4.06
C MET A 47 -0.44 -8.49 3.04
N ASP A 48 -1.28 -9.46 3.39
CA ASP A 48 -1.71 -10.52 2.49
C ASP A 48 -3.16 -10.26 2.12
N GLY A 49 -3.42 -10.00 0.83
CA GLY A 49 -4.76 -9.72 0.31
C GLY A 49 -5.78 -10.84 0.54
N SER A 50 -5.34 -12.04 0.91
CA SER A 50 -6.19 -13.16 1.31
C SER A 50 -6.57 -13.19 2.78
N LYS A 51 -5.91 -12.39 3.62
CA LYS A 51 -6.15 -12.29 5.07
C LYS A 51 -6.90 -11.01 5.42
N GLN A 52 -7.66 -11.07 6.52
CA GLN A 52 -8.48 -9.96 7.00
C GLN A 52 -7.74 -9.01 7.94
N THR A 53 -6.48 -9.32 8.29
CA THR A 53 -5.64 -8.55 9.22
C THR A 53 -5.64 -7.06 8.93
N PHE A 54 -5.50 -6.71 7.64
CA PHE A 54 -5.43 -5.33 7.18
C PHE A 54 -6.64 -4.93 6.31
N ASP A 55 -7.83 -5.48 6.55
CA ASP A 55 -9.06 -4.94 5.96
C ASP A 55 -9.18 -3.42 6.20
N TYR A 56 -9.90 -2.70 5.33
CA TYR A 56 -10.12 -1.27 5.44
C TYR A 56 -10.55 -0.85 6.86
N ASN A 57 -11.44 -1.61 7.50
CA ASN A 57 -11.98 -1.29 8.83
C ASN A 57 -11.08 -1.75 9.99
N SER A 58 -9.94 -2.39 9.73
CA SER A 58 -9.04 -2.88 10.78
C SER A 58 -8.52 -1.73 11.66
N GLU A 59 -8.55 -1.94 12.98
CA GLU A 59 -8.01 -0.99 13.97
C GLU A 59 -6.50 -0.77 13.79
N LEU A 60 -5.80 -1.73 13.17
CA LEU A 60 -4.38 -1.61 12.84
C LEU A 60 -4.06 -0.40 11.95
N TRP A 61 -5.02 0.15 11.22
CA TRP A 61 -4.83 1.38 10.44
C TRP A 61 -4.85 2.66 11.28
N ILE A 62 -5.51 2.63 12.45
CA ILE A 62 -5.84 3.84 13.23
C ILE A 62 -5.23 3.84 14.64
N ASN A 63 -4.55 2.77 15.04
CA ASN A 63 -3.78 2.68 16.29
C ASN A 63 -2.26 2.78 16.05
N THR A 64 -1.50 2.87 17.14
CA THR A 64 -0.03 2.87 17.15
C THR A 64 0.54 1.56 17.69
N ASP A 65 -0.22 0.46 17.57
CA ASP A 65 0.25 -0.87 17.93
C ASP A 65 0.98 -1.50 16.74
N ASP A 66 2.05 -2.24 17.01
CA ASP A 66 2.70 -3.08 16.01
C ASP A 66 1.92 -4.38 15.77
N PHE A 67 2.24 -5.05 14.66
CA PHE A 67 1.76 -6.38 14.36
C PHE A 67 2.89 -7.19 13.75
N ASN A 68 3.23 -8.32 14.38
CA ASN A 68 4.29 -9.23 13.92
C ASN A 68 5.59 -8.48 13.50
N PRO A 69 6.26 -7.76 14.41
CA PRO A 69 7.41 -6.93 14.09
C PRO A 69 8.60 -7.73 13.54
N GLN A 70 8.74 -9.02 13.88
CA GLN A 70 9.76 -9.90 13.29
C GLN A 70 9.57 -10.04 11.77
N GLY A 71 8.33 -9.95 11.28
CA GLY A 71 8.05 -9.89 9.85
C GLY A 71 8.72 -8.69 9.17
N GLY A 72 9.02 -7.61 9.88
CA GLY A 72 9.70 -6.43 9.35
C GLY A 72 11.19 -6.61 9.08
N GLU A 73 11.82 -7.69 9.52
CA GLU A 73 13.27 -7.91 9.33
C GLU A 73 13.61 -8.40 7.91
N THR A 74 12.61 -8.86 7.17
CA THR A 74 12.73 -9.37 5.80
C THR A 74 12.02 -8.47 4.79
N GLY A 75 12.45 -8.54 3.53
CA GLY A 75 11.87 -7.77 2.44
C GLY A 75 10.54 -8.32 1.94
N PHE A 76 10.45 -8.60 0.64
CA PHE A 76 9.22 -8.92 -0.09
C PHE A 76 8.78 -10.40 0.04
N ASP A 77 8.68 -10.88 1.28
CA ASP A 77 8.17 -12.22 1.62
C ASP A 77 6.65 -12.21 1.89
N LEU A 78 6.13 -13.29 2.48
CA LEU A 78 4.70 -13.50 2.74
C LEU A 78 4.27 -13.11 4.16
N ASN A 79 5.19 -12.62 4.98
CA ASN A 79 4.93 -12.37 6.39
C ASN A 79 4.29 -10.99 6.57
N GLU A 80 3.02 -10.99 6.99
CA GLU A 80 2.31 -9.76 7.35
C GLU A 80 3.01 -9.03 8.50
N THR A 81 3.09 -7.70 8.43
CA THR A 81 3.67 -6.89 9.50
C THR A 81 3.12 -5.48 9.49
N LYS A 82 3.07 -4.86 10.67
CA LYS A 82 2.94 -3.42 10.85
C LYS A 82 4.02 -2.99 11.83
N LEU A 83 4.85 -2.03 11.42
CA LEU A 83 6.03 -1.64 12.17
C LEU A 83 5.86 -0.26 12.81
N PRO A 84 6.66 0.08 13.84
CA PRO A 84 6.69 1.42 14.41
C PRO A 84 6.99 2.56 13.43
N THR A 85 7.63 2.25 12.30
CA THR A 85 7.82 3.19 11.19
C THR A 85 6.50 3.67 10.58
N TYR A 86 5.38 2.98 10.82
CA TYR A 86 4.05 3.43 10.42
C TYR A 86 3.63 4.74 11.10
N TRP A 87 3.97 4.94 12.37
CA TRP A 87 3.59 6.13 13.13
C TRP A 87 4.75 7.06 13.50
N ASN A 88 6.01 6.58 13.43
CA ASN A 88 7.21 7.31 13.87
C ASN A 88 8.19 7.69 12.75
N THR A 89 7.79 7.64 11.48
CA THR A 89 8.68 7.98 10.37
C THR A 89 8.05 9.01 9.46
N SER A 90 8.64 10.21 9.45
CA SER A 90 8.31 11.25 8.48
C SER A 90 8.91 10.91 7.12
N PHE A 91 8.20 11.27 6.06
CA PHE A 91 8.60 10.93 4.69
C PHE A 91 8.11 11.98 3.70
N SER A 92 8.69 11.94 2.51
CA SER A 92 8.32 12.74 1.34
C SER A 92 7.71 11.90 0.22
N LYS A 93 7.94 10.57 0.25
CA LYS A 93 7.43 9.62 -0.74
C LYS A 93 7.00 8.31 -0.08
N ILE A 94 6.06 7.64 -0.72
CA ILE A 94 5.58 6.30 -0.37
C ILE A 94 5.81 5.40 -1.58
N CYS A 95 6.50 4.27 -1.39
CA CYS A 95 6.61 3.23 -2.39
C CYS A 95 5.61 2.12 -2.09
N LEU A 96 4.75 1.81 -3.05
CA LEU A 96 3.71 0.81 -2.97
C LEU A 96 4.06 -0.35 -3.88
N GLY A 97 4.17 -1.54 -3.31
CA GLY A 97 4.48 -2.77 -4.05
C GLY A 97 3.36 -3.79 -3.98
N MET A 98 3.06 -4.46 -5.09
CA MET A 98 2.20 -5.64 -5.10
C MET A 98 2.95 -6.84 -5.68
N LYS A 99 2.78 -8.01 -5.04
CA LYS A 99 3.32 -9.29 -5.52
C LYS A 99 2.23 -10.29 -5.87
N LEU A 100 2.36 -10.85 -7.06
CA LEU A 100 1.46 -11.82 -7.69
C LEU A 100 2.31 -12.98 -8.24
N GLY A 101 2.36 -14.08 -7.50
CA GLY A 101 3.34 -15.14 -7.76
C GLY A 101 4.77 -14.57 -7.65
N ASP A 102 5.55 -14.69 -8.72
CA ASP A 102 6.91 -14.16 -8.80
C ASP A 102 6.98 -12.72 -9.33
N LEU A 103 5.86 -12.17 -9.81
CA LEU A 103 5.81 -10.80 -10.32
C LEU A 103 5.63 -9.82 -9.17
N LEU A 104 6.62 -8.94 -9.00
CA LEU A 104 6.63 -7.86 -8.03
C LEU A 104 6.68 -6.54 -8.80
N ARG A 105 5.75 -5.61 -8.50
CA ARG A 105 5.59 -4.36 -9.24
C ARG A 105 5.40 -3.20 -8.28
N PHE A 106 6.03 -2.06 -8.59
CA PHE A 106 6.02 -0.89 -7.71
C PHE A 106 5.49 0.39 -8.36
N THR A 107 4.84 1.21 -7.54
CA THR A 107 4.50 2.60 -7.85
C THR A 107 4.90 3.54 -6.71
N VAL A 108 5.17 4.80 -7.03
CA VAL A 108 5.53 5.84 -6.05
C VAL A 108 4.44 6.89 -5.94
N ILE A 109 4.08 7.25 -4.71
CA ILE A 109 3.30 8.45 -4.39
C ILE A 109 4.25 9.49 -3.79
N LYS A 110 4.28 10.69 -4.38
CA LYS A 110 4.98 11.84 -3.78
C LYS A 110 4.03 12.56 -2.83
N LYS A 111 4.21 12.35 -1.52
CA LYS A 111 3.37 12.93 -0.48
C LYS A 111 4.20 13.11 0.78
N GLU A 112 4.23 14.33 1.28
CA GLU A 112 4.85 14.63 2.57
C GLU A 112 3.85 14.41 3.71
N ALA A 113 4.30 13.72 4.76
CA ALA A 113 3.57 13.55 6.01
C ALA A 113 4.54 13.26 7.17
N SER A 114 4.09 13.53 8.39
CA SER A 114 4.85 13.19 9.59
C SER A 114 4.90 11.67 9.85
N SER A 115 3.90 10.92 9.38
CA SER A 115 3.86 9.46 9.36
C SER A 115 2.67 8.95 8.53
N LEU A 116 2.61 7.64 8.27
CA LEU A 116 1.46 7.04 7.57
C LEU A 116 0.22 7.04 8.47
N TYR A 117 0.44 6.88 9.79
CA TYR A 117 -0.57 7.07 10.80
C TYR A 117 -1.24 8.44 10.69
N SER A 118 -0.48 9.55 10.67
CA SER A 118 -1.07 10.89 10.59
C SER A 118 -1.81 11.16 9.28
N LEU A 119 -1.45 10.42 8.22
CA LEU A 119 -2.08 10.53 6.91
C LEU A 119 -3.37 9.69 6.77
N ILE A 120 -3.54 8.64 7.58
CA ILE A 120 -4.63 7.66 7.42
C ILE A 120 -5.60 7.68 8.61
N ALA A 121 -5.10 7.81 9.84
CA ALA A 121 -5.83 7.46 11.07
C ALA A 121 -7.08 8.30 11.32
N ASP A 122 -7.11 9.55 10.82
CA ASP A 122 -8.26 10.45 10.98
C ASP A 122 -9.44 10.14 10.03
N GLY A 123 -9.27 9.14 9.16
CA GLY A 123 -10.30 8.69 8.22
C GLY A 123 -10.61 9.68 7.10
N GLN A 124 -9.90 10.82 7.01
CA GLN A 124 -10.17 11.83 6.00
C GLN A 124 -9.67 11.38 4.63
N TYR A 125 -10.50 11.63 3.61
CA TYR A 125 -10.10 11.40 2.22
C TYR A 125 -9.05 12.41 1.79
N ARG A 126 -7.99 11.92 1.15
CA ARG A 126 -6.93 12.76 0.56
C ARG A 126 -6.59 12.22 -0.81
N GLU A 127 -6.77 13.02 -1.84
CA GLU A 127 -6.54 12.58 -3.21
C GLU A 127 -5.06 12.33 -3.52
N THR A 128 -4.82 11.43 -4.48
CA THR A 128 -3.56 11.29 -5.20
C THR A 128 -3.77 11.65 -6.67
N SER A 129 -2.69 11.68 -7.44
CA SER A 129 -2.75 11.94 -8.89
C SER A 129 -1.90 10.94 -9.66
N LEU A 130 -1.95 9.66 -9.27
CA LEU A 130 -1.23 8.60 -9.98
C LEU A 130 -1.88 8.29 -11.32
N GLY A 131 -3.21 8.35 -11.37
CA GLY A 131 -3.98 7.96 -12.52
C GLY A 131 -4.25 6.45 -12.58
N ARG A 132 -5.33 6.13 -13.30
CA ARG A 132 -5.87 4.78 -13.44
C ARG A 132 -4.83 3.76 -13.93
N ASP A 133 -4.06 4.10 -14.95
CA ASP A 133 -3.13 3.16 -15.59
C ASP A 133 -1.99 2.78 -14.64
N THR A 134 -1.52 3.71 -13.81
CA THR A 134 -0.53 3.44 -12.76
C THR A 134 -1.08 2.53 -11.66
N TRP A 135 -2.34 2.68 -11.26
CA TRP A 135 -2.96 1.73 -10.35
C TRP A 135 -3.08 0.34 -10.98
N LYS A 136 -3.51 0.26 -12.24
CA LYS A 136 -3.58 -1.00 -12.99
C LYS A 136 -2.21 -1.66 -13.17
N SER A 137 -1.14 -0.89 -13.32
CA SER A 137 0.20 -1.44 -13.53
C SER A 137 0.72 -2.24 -12.33
N LEU A 138 0.23 -2.00 -11.11
CA LEU A 138 0.55 -2.84 -9.94
C LEU A 138 0.07 -4.29 -10.08
N ILE A 139 -1.00 -4.50 -10.85
CA ILE A 139 -1.60 -5.83 -11.09
C ILE A 139 -1.10 -6.41 -12.42
N GLY A 140 -0.88 -5.55 -13.42
CA GLY A 140 -0.42 -5.94 -14.75
C GLY A 140 -1.56 -6.19 -15.74
N THR A 141 -1.36 -7.10 -16.69
CA THR A 141 -2.31 -7.35 -17.80
C THR A 141 -3.67 -7.86 -17.33
N GLU A 142 -3.73 -8.45 -16.14
CA GLU A 142 -4.97 -8.97 -15.55
C GLU A 142 -5.79 -7.90 -14.83
N ALA A 143 -5.27 -6.67 -14.69
CA ALA A 143 -5.96 -5.58 -14.00
C ALA A 143 -7.30 -5.24 -14.66
N SER A 144 -8.34 -5.08 -13.85
CA SER A 144 -9.66 -4.63 -14.29
C SER A 144 -10.21 -3.57 -13.35
N LEU A 145 -10.79 -2.52 -13.91
CA LEU A 145 -11.55 -1.52 -13.16
C LEU A 145 -12.75 -1.09 -14.01
N GLN A 146 -13.83 -0.64 -13.41
CA GLN A 146 -14.89 0.04 -14.17
C GLN A 146 -14.44 1.41 -14.64
N LEU A 147 -14.99 1.92 -15.74
CA LEU A 147 -14.33 2.95 -16.56
C LEU A 147 -14.46 4.40 -16.07
N LYS A 148 -15.41 4.73 -15.18
CA LYS A 148 -15.84 6.12 -14.99
C LYS A 148 -15.30 6.77 -13.73
N CYS A 149 -15.86 6.45 -12.56
CA CYS A 149 -15.30 6.99 -11.33
C CYS A 149 -13.85 6.54 -11.17
N ASN A 150 -12.96 7.45 -10.81
CA ASN A 150 -11.54 7.16 -10.57
C ASN A 150 -11.12 7.85 -9.27
N LYS A 151 -11.88 7.63 -8.19
CA LYS A 151 -11.59 8.24 -6.88
C LYS A 151 -10.37 7.54 -6.29
N GLU A 152 -9.21 8.16 -6.43
CA GLU A 152 -7.94 7.64 -5.92
C GLU A 152 -7.44 8.42 -4.70
N GLY A 153 -6.66 7.75 -3.87
CA GLY A 153 -5.90 8.35 -2.78
C GLY A 153 -6.03 7.59 -1.46
N PHE A 154 -5.92 8.35 -0.36
CA PHE A 154 -6.02 7.84 1.00
C PHE A 154 -7.46 7.87 1.49
N ASN A 155 -7.88 6.82 2.22
CA ASN A 155 -9.25 6.64 2.70
C ASN A 155 -10.29 6.84 1.57
N ALA A 156 -10.03 6.23 0.41
CA ALA A 156 -10.91 6.28 -0.75
C ALA A 156 -12.16 5.42 -0.47
N VAL A 157 -13.27 6.08 -0.12
CA VAL A 157 -14.58 5.47 0.11
C VAL A 157 -15.67 6.47 -0.30
N VAL A 158 -16.83 5.95 -0.75
CA VAL A 158 -18.04 6.78 -0.95
C VAL A 158 -19.18 6.36 -0.04
N LYS A 159 -19.36 5.05 0.18
CA LYS A 159 -20.24 4.49 1.20
C LYS A 159 -19.56 3.29 1.83
N ASP A 160 -19.80 3.05 3.11
CA ASP A 160 -19.10 2.04 3.89
C ASP A 160 -19.21 0.61 3.32
N GLN A 161 -20.36 0.27 2.73
CA GLN A 161 -20.63 -1.07 2.19
C GLN A 161 -20.06 -1.29 0.77
N LEU A 162 -19.60 -0.22 0.12
CA LEU A 162 -19.10 -0.23 -1.25
C LEU A 162 -17.58 -0.40 -1.30
N SER A 163 -17.03 -0.53 -2.50
CA SER A 163 -15.59 -0.60 -2.69
C SER A 163 -14.90 0.57 -2.00
N LYS A 164 -13.88 0.23 -1.20
CA LYS A 164 -13.10 1.16 -0.39
C LYS A 164 -11.64 0.73 -0.31
N ALA A 165 -10.73 1.69 -0.14
CA ALA A 165 -9.29 1.44 -0.02
C ALA A 165 -8.63 2.46 0.92
N ARG A 166 -7.76 2.00 1.82
CA ARG A 166 -6.96 2.89 2.67
C ARG A 166 -5.94 3.64 1.84
N ILE A 167 -5.35 2.98 0.86
CA ILE A 167 -4.53 3.60 -0.18
C ILE A 167 -4.88 2.90 -1.50
N GLY A 168 -5.53 3.60 -2.44
CA GLY A 168 -5.97 2.95 -3.67
C GLY A 168 -6.87 3.81 -4.54
N ILE A 169 -7.40 3.18 -5.58
CA ILE A 169 -8.42 3.71 -6.48
C ILE A 169 -9.70 2.89 -6.36
N ILE A 170 -10.84 3.59 -6.32
CA ILE A 170 -12.18 2.98 -6.45
C ILE A 170 -12.91 3.55 -7.66
N ALA A 171 -13.70 2.70 -8.31
CA ALA A 171 -14.35 3.01 -9.57
C ALA A 171 -15.75 2.39 -9.69
N ASN A 172 -16.55 2.94 -10.60
CA ASN A 172 -17.82 2.40 -11.08
C ASN A 172 -18.09 2.81 -12.54
N ASN A 173 -19.22 2.34 -13.08
CA ASN A 173 -19.66 2.63 -14.44
C ASN A 173 -20.48 3.93 -14.58
N GLN A 174 -20.78 4.61 -13.48
CA GLN A 174 -21.53 5.87 -13.46
C GLN A 174 -20.61 7.07 -13.24
N ASN A 175 -21.04 8.27 -13.65
CA ASN A 175 -20.20 9.47 -13.57
C ASN A 175 -20.13 10.08 -12.16
N ASP A 176 -21.00 9.67 -11.25
CA ASP A 176 -21.24 10.36 -9.97
C ASP A 176 -20.55 9.70 -8.77
N CYS A 177 -19.71 8.68 -8.98
CA CYS A 177 -19.00 7.92 -7.95
C CYS A 177 -19.89 7.36 -6.82
N LYS A 178 -21.22 7.30 -6.96
CA LYS A 178 -22.11 6.97 -5.82
C LYS A 178 -22.16 5.48 -5.45
N PHE A 179 -21.73 4.62 -6.36
CA PHE A 179 -21.89 3.16 -6.30
C PHE A 179 -20.62 2.45 -6.76
N CYS A 180 -19.47 2.77 -6.16
CA CYS A 180 -18.19 2.11 -6.45
C CYS A 180 -18.22 0.61 -6.15
N ASP A 181 -17.97 -0.20 -7.17
CA ASP A 181 -17.97 -1.66 -7.14
C ASP A 181 -16.77 -2.27 -7.89
N SER A 182 -15.73 -1.46 -8.12
CA SER A 182 -14.39 -1.93 -8.46
C SER A 182 -13.31 -1.12 -7.75
N ARG A 183 -12.15 -1.73 -7.53
CA ARG A 183 -11.02 -1.14 -6.81
C ARG A 183 -9.68 -1.81 -7.10
N ILE A 184 -8.62 -1.05 -6.92
CA ILE A 184 -7.25 -1.54 -6.75
C ILE A 184 -6.63 -0.83 -5.56
N GLY A 185 -5.99 -1.55 -4.64
CA GLY A 185 -5.28 -0.88 -3.55
C GLY A 185 -4.86 -1.78 -2.41
N PHE A 186 -4.52 -1.10 -1.31
CA PHE A 186 -4.03 -1.61 -0.04
C PHE A 186 -5.05 -1.26 1.05
N GLY A 187 -5.27 -2.18 1.97
CA GLY A 187 -6.30 -2.02 2.99
C GLY A 187 -7.67 -1.80 2.40
N THR A 188 -8.09 -2.72 1.52
CA THR A 188 -9.34 -2.62 0.79
C THR A 188 -10.44 -3.47 1.40
N GLY A 189 -11.68 -3.20 1.02
CA GLY A 189 -12.84 -3.97 1.47
C GLY A 189 -14.11 -3.55 0.75
N GLY A 190 -15.25 -4.03 1.26
CA GLY A 190 -16.57 -3.72 0.71
C GLY A 190 -16.94 -4.51 -0.55
N SER A 191 -18.15 -4.27 -1.04
CA SER A 191 -18.68 -4.87 -2.28
C SER A 191 -17.74 -4.62 -3.47
N PRO A 192 -17.56 -5.57 -4.39
CA PRO A 192 -18.31 -6.84 -4.55
C PRO A 192 -17.69 -8.05 -3.86
N ASP A 193 -16.55 -7.89 -3.19
CA ASP A 193 -15.86 -8.95 -2.45
C ASP A 193 -15.21 -8.34 -1.22
N HIS A 194 -15.75 -8.64 -0.03
CA HIS A 194 -15.25 -8.10 1.22
C HIS A 194 -13.95 -8.77 1.67
N SER A 195 -13.60 -9.92 1.11
CA SER A 195 -12.48 -10.74 1.56
C SER A 195 -11.12 -10.32 0.99
N ASN A 196 -11.11 -9.51 -0.07
CA ASN A 196 -9.89 -9.02 -0.71
C ASN A 196 -9.40 -7.73 -0.04
N THR A 197 -8.33 -7.82 0.74
CA THR A 197 -7.75 -6.69 1.48
C THR A 197 -6.60 -5.99 0.74
N CYS A 198 -6.03 -6.62 -0.29
CA CYS A 198 -4.98 -6.04 -1.11
C CYS A 198 -4.97 -6.68 -2.51
N GLY A 199 -4.96 -5.86 -3.55
CA GLY A 199 -4.98 -6.32 -4.94
C GLY A 199 -6.07 -5.63 -5.74
N ASN A 200 -6.78 -6.39 -6.59
CA ASN A 200 -7.80 -5.88 -7.51
C ASN A 200 -9.10 -6.65 -7.42
N THR A 201 -10.20 -5.92 -7.25
CA THR A 201 -11.55 -6.44 -7.36
C THR A 201 -12.32 -5.61 -8.37
N ALA A 202 -12.93 -6.24 -9.36
CA ALA A 202 -13.86 -5.60 -10.27
C ALA A 202 -14.99 -6.56 -10.62
N LYS A 203 -16.22 -6.07 -10.62
CA LYS A 203 -17.40 -6.81 -11.06
C LYS A 203 -18.25 -5.88 -11.93
N HIS A 204 -19.21 -6.47 -12.64
CA HIS A 204 -20.20 -5.73 -13.42
C HIS A 204 -19.57 -4.91 -14.56
N ALA A 205 -18.80 -5.60 -15.42
CA ALA A 205 -18.18 -5.03 -16.61
C ALA A 205 -17.05 -4.02 -16.30
N GLY A 206 -16.05 -4.47 -15.54
CA GLY A 206 -14.74 -3.83 -15.57
C GLY A 206 -14.12 -3.92 -16.97
N ASP A 207 -13.17 -3.03 -17.25
CA ASP A 207 -12.53 -2.90 -18.57
C ASP A 207 -11.70 -4.11 -19.01
N ASN A 208 -11.47 -5.07 -18.11
CA ASN A 208 -10.90 -6.38 -18.40
C ASN A 208 -11.73 -7.52 -17.76
N GLY A 209 -13.06 -7.34 -17.74
CA GLY A 209 -13.99 -8.31 -17.17
C GLY A 209 -13.98 -8.35 -15.63
N ASP A 210 -14.65 -9.35 -15.07
CA ASP A 210 -14.72 -9.55 -13.63
C ASP A 210 -13.40 -10.15 -13.10
N LYS A 211 -12.86 -9.57 -12.02
CA LYS A 211 -11.57 -9.96 -11.42
C LYS A 211 -11.66 -9.96 -9.90
N HIS A 212 -11.03 -10.98 -9.30
CA HIS A 212 -10.86 -11.15 -7.85
C HIS A 212 -9.42 -11.55 -7.56
N ILE A 213 -8.52 -10.58 -7.71
CA ILE A 213 -7.06 -10.79 -7.63
C ILE A 213 -6.59 -10.33 -6.26
N LYS A 214 -6.07 -11.27 -5.49
CA LYS A 214 -5.46 -11.04 -4.18
C LYS A 214 -3.95 -10.98 -4.35
N ALA A 215 -3.33 -9.94 -3.82
CA ALA A 215 -1.89 -9.71 -3.90
C ALA A 215 -1.31 -9.56 -2.49
N LEU A 216 -0.02 -9.83 -2.35
CA LEU A 216 0.72 -9.36 -1.20
C LEU A 216 1.02 -7.88 -1.42
N GLY A 217 0.78 -7.06 -0.41
CA GLY A 217 1.03 -5.63 -0.45
C GLY A 217 2.23 -5.25 0.41
N TYR A 218 3.06 -4.36 -0.09
CA TYR A 218 4.23 -3.80 0.60
C TYR A 218 4.14 -2.27 0.59
N ILE A 219 4.35 -1.65 1.74
CA ILE A 219 4.38 -0.19 1.88
C ILE A 219 5.71 0.20 2.49
N LEU A 220 6.46 1.05 1.78
CA LEU A 220 7.72 1.61 2.23
C LEU A 220 7.68 3.14 2.12
N VAL A 221 8.53 3.81 2.88
CA VAL A 221 8.61 5.28 2.90
C VAL A 221 10.04 5.79 2.78
N GLN A 222 10.19 7.02 2.26
CA GLN A 222 11.44 7.75 2.08
C GLN A 222 11.27 9.25 2.29
#